data_AF-A0A6I1N3T2-F1
#
_entry.id   AF-A0A6I1N3T2-F1
#
_cell.length_a   1.000
_cell.length_b   1.000
_cell.length_c   1.000
_cell.angle_alpha   90.00
_cell.angle_beta   90.00
_cell.angle_gamma   90.00
#
_symmetry.space_group_name_H-M   'P 1'
#
loop_
_entity.id
_entity.type
_entity.pdbx_description
1 polymer ?
#
loop_
_entity_poly.entity_id
_entity_poly.type
_entity_poly.pdbx_seq_one_letter_code
_entity_poly.pdbx_strand_id
1 'polypeptide(L)'
;MFQYYFLLGLRSLRRNPALTALMVLTLAVGVAASISTLTILHVMSGDPIPAKSDRLFAPTFDNGPLSNYQPGEELEDEQLSYRDAVNLLASSAGVRRTAMYGIGAPIEAERKDLGVFGARGEAVTSDFFAMFDAPFRVGQGWSPADDKAGASVIVLSRALSEKLYGDANPIGRRITFSGNAYQVIGVLETWKVVPRFHHIIGSIDGAFDEEDQFYVPLSTAVQRQIGRNGNMSCTTDPGAGFQAVLDSECTWLHFWFETATGADRAALQDFVNSYAAEQRKLGRMQRNAPNKLYNVKEWLEHQKVVGNDNKLSAWLAFGFLLLCLVNTVGLLLAKFSVRAAEVGIRRALGASRRDIFRQFLIESTVIGLAGGLLGLLLAFGALALIAMQSKALTVVAQMDWIMLLSTFCLAVAAAILAGLLPTWRACQVTPALQLKSQ
;
A
#
# COMPACT_ATOMS: atom_id res chain seq x y z
N MET A 1 -11.32 -20.60 -39.48
CA MET A 1 -9.89 -20.98 -39.38
C MET A 1 -9.36 -20.96 -37.94
N PHE A 2 -9.43 -19.85 -37.19
CA PHE A 2 -8.90 -19.78 -35.80
C PHE A 2 -9.53 -20.81 -34.85
N GLN A 3 -10.85 -20.95 -34.86
CA GLN A 3 -11.58 -21.93 -34.03
C GLN A 3 -11.12 -23.38 -34.27
N TYR A 4 -10.80 -23.73 -35.52
CA TYR A 4 -10.28 -25.06 -35.87
C TYR A 4 -8.93 -25.33 -35.20
N TYR A 5 -7.98 -24.39 -35.29
CA TYR A 5 -6.67 -24.52 -34.66
C TYR A 5 -6.75 -24.48 -33.12
N PHE A 6 -7.66 -23.70 -32.56
CA PHE A 6 -7.89 -23.66 -31.11
C PHE A 6 -8.41 -25.01 -30.58
N LEU A 7 -9.40 -25.60 -31.25
CA LEU A 7 -9.89 -26.95 -30.94
C LEU A 7 -8.80 -28.01 -31.12
N LEU A 8 -7.94 -27.85 -32.14
CA LEU A 8 -6.79 -28.73 -32.35
C LEU A 8 -5.77 -28.62 -31.21
N GLY A 9 -5.53 -27.40 -30.71
CA GLY A 9 -4.68 -27.12 -29.55
C GLY A 9 -5.22 -27.79 -28.28
N LEU A 10 -6.52 -27.63 -28.00
CA LEU A 10 -7.23 -28.30 -26.90
C LEU A 10 -7.11 -29.83 -26.97
N ARG A 11 -7.25 -30.41 -28.16
CA ARG A 11 -7.07 -31.87 -28.35
C ARG A 11 -5.63 -32.30 -28.14
N SER A 12 -4.66 -31.48 -28.52
CA SER A 12 -3.24 -31.77 -28.29
C SER A 12 -2.88 -31.83 -26.80
N LEU A 13 -3.56 -31.07 -25.94
CA LEU A 13 -3.36 -31.15 -24.48
C LEU A 13 -3.58 -32.57 -23.94
N ARG A 14 -4.57 -33.28 -24.46
CA ARG A 14 -4.93 -34.65 -24.01
C ARG A 14 -4.01 -35.74 -24.55
N ARG A 15 -3.25 -35.45 -25.62
CA ARG A 15 -2.43 -36.44 -26.32
C ARG A 15 -1.17 -36.81 -25.52
N ASN A 16 -0.56 -35.83 -24.84
CA ASN A 16 0.58 -36.02 -23.94
C ASN A 16 0.27 -35.38 -22.58
N PRO A 17 -0.56 -36.03 -21.75
CA PRO A 17 -1.13 -35.40 -20.55
C PRO A 17 -0.06 -35.06 -19.51
N ALA A 18 0.95 -35.93 -19.30
CA ALA A 18 2.00 -35.71 -18.32
C ALA A 18 2.88 -34.48 -18.67
N LEU A 19 3.40 -34.40 -19.90
CA LEU A 19 4.18 -33.25 -20.36
C LEU A 19 3.36 -31.96 -20.37
N THR A 20 2.08 -32.06 -20.75
CA THR A 20 1.18 -30.90 -20.75
C THR A 20 0.91 -30.41 -19.34
N ALA A 21 0.61 -31.32 -18.40
CA ALA A 21 0.42 -30.98 -16.99
C ALA A 21 1.68 -30.32 -16.40
N LEU A 22 2.86 -30.85 -16.71
CA LEU A 22 4.13 -30.26 -16.27
C LEU A 22 4.30 -28.83 -16.80
N MET A 23 4.11 -28.59 -18.10
CA MET A 23 4.20 -27.25 -18.69
C MET A 23 3.18 -26.27 -18.08
N VAL A 24 1.92 -26.71 -17.92
CA VAL A 24 0.86 -25.89 -17.33
C VAL A 24 1.18 -25.55 -15.88
N LEU A 25 1.62 -26.52 -15.07
CA LEU A 25 1.97 -26.32 -13.67
C LEU A 25 3.19 -25.41 -13.51
N THR A 26 4.26 -25.62 -14.30
CA THR A 26 5.46 -24.79 -14.27
C THR A 26 5.13 -23.33 -14.60
N LEU A 27 4.34 -23.09 -15.65
CA LEU A 27 3.87 -21.74 -15.96
C LEU A 27 2.96 -21.17 -14.87
N ALA A 28 2.04 -21.98 -14.34
CA ALA A 28 1.10 -21.54 -13.32
C ALA A 28 1.81 -21.06 -12.05
N VAL A 29 2.81 -21.79 -11.55
CA VAL A 29 3.57 -21.40 -10.35
C VAL A 29 4.40 -20.13 -10.62
N GLY A 30 5.05 -20.03 -11.78
CA GLY A 30 5.80 -18.82 -12.14
C GLY A 30 4.92 -17.57 -12.27
N VAL A 31 3.76 -17.71 -12.90
CA VAL A 31 2.75 -16.63 -13.00
C VAL A 31 2.20 -16.28 -11.62
N ALA A 32 1.85 -17.28 -10.80
CA ALA A 32 1.32 -17.05 -9.47
C ALA A 32 2.29 -16.26 -8.58
N ALA A 33 3.57 -16.66 -8.57
CA ALA A 33 4.61 -15.99 -7.79
C ALA A 33 4.82 -14.54 -8.24
N SER A 34 5.02 -14.32 -9.55
CA SER A 34 5.25 -12.97 -10.10
C SER A 34 4.07 -12.02 -9.86
N ILE A 35 2.84 -12.50 -10.06
CA ILE A 35 1.64 -11.70 -9.86
C ILE A 35 1.41 -11.39 -8.38
N SER A 36 1.57 -12.36 -7.48
CA SER A 36 1.39 -12.11 -6.05
C SER A 36 2.35 -11.01 -5.56
N THR A 37 3.63 -11.07 -5.96
CA THR A 37 4.61 -10.03 -5.60
C THR A 37 4.35 -8.69 -6.27
N LEU A 38 3.91 -8.69 -7.54
CA LEU A 38 3.62 -7.45 -8.27
C LEU A 38 2.38 -6.75 -7.68
N THR A 39 1.35 -7.51 -7.32
CA THR A 39 0.15 -7.02 -6.65
C THR A 39 0.50 -6.35 -5.34
N ILE A 40 1.27 -7.02 -4.48
CA ILE A 40 1.73 -6.46 -3.20
C ILE A 40 2.52 -5.17 -3.45
N LEU A 41 3.50 -5.19 -4.36
CA LEU A 41 4.30 -4.01 -4.68
C LEU A 41 3.44 -2.85 -5.20
N HIS A 42 2.46 -3.14 -6.06
CA HIS A 42 1.58 -2.11 -6.65
C HIS A 42 0.71 -1.44 -5.59
N VAL A 43 0.07 -2.20 -4.70
CA VAL A 43 -0.74 -1.61 -3.62
C VAL A 43 0.14 -0.82 -2.66
N MET A 44 1.32 -1.35 -2.30
CA MET A 44 2.20 -0.68 -1.35
C MET A 44 2.89 0.58 -1.90
N SER A 45 3.07 0.68 -3.22
CA SER A 45 3.70 1.83 -3.89
C SER A 45 2.71 2.82 -4.51
N GLY A 46 1.40 2.58 -4.34
CA GLY A 46 0.36 3.47 -4.81
C GLY A 46 0.44 4.83 -4.11
N ASP A 47 0.10 5.89 -4.85
CA ASP A 47 -0.12 7.21 -4.28
C ASP A 47 -1.51 7.23 -3.61
N PRO A 48 -1.60 7.35 -2.28
CA PRO A 48 -2.85 7.24 -1.56
C PRO A 48 -3.76 8.48 -1.73
N ILE A 49 -3.23 9.60 -2.23
CA ILE A 49 -4.01 10.84 -2.44
C ILE A 49 -3.55 11.60 -3.70
N PRO A 50 -3.70 11.04 -4.91
CA PRO A 50 -3.09 11.59 -6.12
C PRO A 50 -3.48 13.05 -6.42
N ALA A 51 -4.68 13.48 -6.01
CA ALA A 51 -5.19 14.83 -6.21
C ALA A 51 -4.49 15.92 -5.37
N LYS A 52 -3.86 15.54 -4.24
CA LYS A 52 -3.21 16.47 -3.29
C LYS A 52 -1.78 16.06 -2.90
N SER A 53 -1.28 14.92 -3.37
CA SER A 53 0.02 14.36 -3.01
C SER A 53 1.19 15.35 -3.14
N ASP A 54 1.09 16.31 -4.07
CA ASP A 54 2.10 17.32 -4.40
C ASP A 54 2.02 18.59 -3.56
N ARG A 55 0.93 18.79 -2.81
CA ARG A 55 0.67 20.02 -2.03
C ARG A 55 0.54 19.77 -0.52
N LEU A 56 0.55 18.52 -0.10
CA LEU A 56 0.60 18.09 1.30
C LEU A 56 2.05 17.83 1.70
N PHE A 57 2.50 18.43 2.80
CA PHE A 57 3.90 18.34 3.24
C PHE A 57 4.03 17.98 4.73
N ALA A 58 4.82 16.96 5.01
CA ALA A 58 5.28 16.60 6.35
C ALA A 58 6.63 17.32 6.64
N PRO A 59 6.71 18.19 7.65
CA PRO A 59 7.96 18.83 8.05
C PRO A 59 8.78 17.93 8.97
N THR A 60 10.10 18.00 8.87
CA THR A 60 11.02 17.39 9.84
C THR A 60 11.97 18.43 10.45
N PHE A 61 12.17 18.31 11.76
CA PHE A 61 13.03 19.17 12.55
C PHE A 61 13.93 18.32 13.43
N ASP A 62 15.18 18.75 13.63
CA ASP A 62 16.07 18.15 14.62
C ASP A 62 16.10 19.02 15.89
N ASN A 63 15.38 18.56 16.92
CA ASN A 63 15.41 19.18 18.25
C ASN A 63 16.30 18.42 19.24
N GLY A 64 17.15 17.51 18.74
CA GLY A 64 18.08 16.76 19.56
C GLY A 64 19.20 17.63 20.16
N PRO A 65 19.80 17.19 21.29
CA PRO A 65 20.93 17.87 21.91
C PRO A 65 22.21 17.65 21.08
N LEU A 66 23.19 18.55 21.22
CA LEU A 66 24.49 18.38 20.55
C LEU A 66 25.29 17.16 21.03
N SER A 67 24.93 16.56 22.17
CA SER A 67 25.56 15.34 22.66
C SER A 67 25.37 14.21 21.65
N ASN A 68 26.49 13.59 21.25
CA ASN A 68 26.53 12.47 20.29
C ASN A 68 26.02 12.78 18.88
N TYR A 69 25.86 14.07 18.51
CA TYR A 69 25.46 14.46 17.17
C TYR A 69 26.65 14.43 16.21
N GLN A 70 26.54 13.71 15.09
CA GLN A 70 27.46 13.87 13.97
C GLN A 70 26.77 14.59 12.80
N PRO A 71 27.37 15.67 12.25
CA PRO A 71 26.81 16.35 11.10
C PRO A 71 26.59 15.40 9.92
N GLY A 72 25.34 15.30 9.46
CA GLY A 72 24.96 14.47 8.32
C GLY A 72 24.33 13.12 8.69
N GLU A 73 24.20 12.78 9.97
CA GLU A 73 23.39 11.63 10.41
C GLU A 73 21.90 11.83 10.07
N GLU A 74 21.21 10.72 9.80
CA GLU A 74 19.75 10.70 9.64
C GLU A 74 19.07 11.01 10.99
N LEU A 75 17.89 11.63 10.93
CA LEU A 75 17.11 11.93 12.12
C LEU A 75 16.66 10.62 12.80
N GLU A 76 16.84 10.54 14.12
CA GLU A 76 16.39 9.38 14.91
C GLU A 76 14.87 9.36 15.11
N ASP A 77 14.25 10.55 15.14
CA ASP A 77 12.79 10.72 15.20
C ASP A 77 12.39 11.88 14.29
N GLU A 78 11.25 11.72 13.65
CA GLU A 78 10.69 12.66 12.66
C GLU A 78 9.30 13.16 13.07
N GLN A 79 8.87 12.78 14.27
CA GLN A 79 7.75 13.39 14.96
C GLN A 79 8.15 14.77 15.51
N LEU A 80 7.16 15.59 15.82
CA LEU A 80 7.33 16.93 16.37
C LEU A 80 7.06 16.95 17.87
N SER A 81 7.71 17.90 18.54
CA SER A 81 7.36 18.27 19.91
C SER A 81 6.00 18.97 19.95
N TYR A 82 5.32 18.91 21.10
CA TYR A 82 4.06 19.62 21.28
C TYR A 82 4.20 21.13 21.06
N ARG A 83 5.31 21.70 21.55
CA ARG A 83 5.62 23.13 21.38
C ARG A 83 5.72 23.51 19.92
N ASP A 84 6.44 22.72 19.13
CA ASP A 84 6.60 23.01 17.70
C ASP A 84 5.27 22.85 16.96
N ALA A 85 4.52 21.78 17.22
CA ALA A 85 3.20 21.60 16.65
C ALA A 85 2.26 22.79 16.94
N VAL A 86 2.21 23.28 18.18
CA VAL A 86 1.38 24.44 18.56
C VAL A 86 1.85 25.72 17.87
N ASN A 87 3.15 25.97 17.79
CA ASN A 87 3.69 27.14 17.09
C ASN A 87 3.35 27.13 15.59
N LEU A 88 3.46 25.96 14.95
CA LEU A 88 3.13 25.80 13.53
C LEU A 88 1.62 25.94 13.29
N LEU A 89 0.77 25.40 14.17
CA LEU A 89 -0.69 25.61 14.13
C LEU A 89 -1.07 27.09 14.25
N ALA A 90 -0.35 27.84 15.09
CA ALA A 90 -0.59 29.27 15.32
C ALA A 90 -0.08 30.19 14.19
N SER A 91 0.67 29.65 13.22
CA SER A 91 1.26 30.43 12.11
C SER A 91 0.21 30.93 11.10
N SER A 92 0.65 31.36 9.91
CA SER A 92 -0.20 31.53 8.73
C SER A 92 0.36 30.79 7.51
N ALA A 93 1.21 29.79 7.74
CA ALA A 93 1.88 29.05 6.69
C ALA A 93 0.96 27.99 6.07
N GLY A 94 0.87 27.98 4.74
CA GLY A 94 -0.06 27.11 4.01
C GLY A 94 -1.52 27.53 4.14
N VAL A 95 -2.39 26.76 3.49
CA VAL A 95 -3.85 26.93 3.51
C VAL A 95 -4.48 26.18 4.68
N ARG A 96 -3.98 24.98 5.00
CA ARG A 96 -4.42 24.18 6.16
C ARG A 96 -3.23 23.60 6.91
N ARG A 97 -3.42 23.36 8.21
CA ARG A 97 -2.42 22.74 9.09
C ARG A 97 -3.09 21.78 10.03
N THR A 98 -2.51 20.60 10.20
CA THR A 98 -2.99 19.67 11.21
C THR A 98 -1.85 19.05 11.99
N ALA A 99 -2.09 18.88 13.28
CA ALA A 99 -1.28 18.05 14.16
C ALA A 99 -2.12 16.88 14.65
N MET A 100 -1.48 15.73 14.83
CA MET A 100 -2.17 14.52 15.28
C MET A 100 -1.27 13.56 16.05
N TYR A 101 -1.90 12.71 16.85
CA TYR A 101 -1.24 11.56 17.45
C TYR A 101 -2.25 10.42 17.69
N GLY A 102 -1.75 9.18 17.68
CA GLY A 102 -2.54 8.01 18.00
C GLY A 102 -3.02 8.02 19.44
N ILE A 103 -4.27 7.62 19.67
CA ILE A 103 -4.86 7.40 21.00
C ILE A 103 -5.56 6.06 21.06
N GLY A 104 -5.66 5.49 22.26
CA GLY A 104 -6.36 4.24 22.48
C GLY A 104 -7.01 4.26 23.84
N ALA A 105 -8.29 3.91 23.92
CA ALA A 105 -8.98 3.88 25.19
C ALA A 105 -10.24 3.02 25.19
N PRO A 106 -10.73 2.64 26.40
CA PRO A 106 -11.95 1.88 26.53
C PRO A 106 -13.16 2.72 26.12
N ILE A 107 -14.05 2.12 25.33
CA ILE A 107 -15.37 2.64 25.02
C ILE A 107 -16.40 1.90 25.88
N GLU A 108 -17.23 2.67 26.55
CA GLU A 108 -18.44 2.23 27.22
C GLU A 108 -19.63 2.58 26.34
N ALA A 109 -20.25 1.56 25.74
CA ALA A 109 -21.41 1.72 24.89
C ALA A 109 -22.70 1.93 25.72
N GLU A 110 -23.66 2.68 25.19
CA GLU A 110 -25.02 2.76 25.77
C GLU A 110 -25.73 1.39 25.77
N ARG A 111 -25.34 0.53 24.82
CA ARG A 111 -25.83 -0.83 24.64
C ARG A 111 -25.36 -1.75 25.76
N LYS A 112 -26.31 -2.24 26.56
CA LYS A 112 -26.03 -3.15 27.70
C LYS A 112 -25.50 -4.52 27.28
N ASP A 113 -25.73 -4.93 26.04
CA ASP A 113 -25.22 -6.18 25.48
C ASP A 113 -23.76 -6.09 25.04
N LEU A 114 -23.22 -4.87 24.90
CA LEU A 114 -21.82 -4.63 24.62
C LEU A 114 -21.09 -4.30 25.94
N GLY A 115 -20.21 -5.19 26.37
CA GLY A 115 -19.26 -4.88 27.43
C GLY A 115 -18.27 -3.79 27.00
N VAL A 116 -17.48 -3.29 27.96
CA VAL A 116 -16.39 -2.34 27.68
C VAL A 116 -15.38 -2.99 26.74
N PHE A 117 -15.00 -2.29 25.68
CA PHE A 117 -13.98 -2.75 24.74
C PHE A 117 -13.01 -1.64 24.38
N GLY A 118 -11.75 -2.01 24.10
CA GLY A 118 -10.74 -1.06 23.64
C GLY A 118 -11.00 -0.66 22.19
N ALA A 119 -10.87 0.64 21.91
CA ALA A 119 -10.83 1.16 20.56
C ALA A 119 -9.58 2.02 20.36
N ARG A 120 -9.13 2.12 19.11
CA ARG A 120 -8.00 2.96 18.70
C ARG A 120 -8.47 4.04 17.74
N GLY A 121 -7.90 5.22 17.89
CA GLY A 121 -8.30 6.41 17.18
C GLY A 121 -7.16 7.40 17.08
N GLU A 122 -7.46 8.59 16.59
CA GLU A 122 -6.51 9.70 16.55
C GLU A 122 -7.08 10.94 17.24
N ALA A 123 -6.20 11.65 17.95
CA ALA A 123 -6.44 13.02 18.35
C ALA A 123 -5.93 13.92 17.23
N VAL A 124 -6.79 14.70 16.60
CA VAL A 124 -6.48 15.48 15.40
C VAL A 124 -6.99 16.93 15.53
N THR A 125 -6.56 17.83 14.68
CA THR A 125 -7.20 19.16 14.56
C THR A 125 -8.30 19.15 13.50
N SER A 126 -9.18 20.16 13.53
CA SER A 126 -10.34 20.30 12.62
C SER A 126 -9.97 20.25 11.13
N ASP A 127 -8.80 20.77 10.75
CA ASP A 127 -8.32 20.78 9.37
C ASP A 127 -8.03 19.38 8.80
N PHE A 128 -7.82 18.38 9.66
CA PHE A 128 -7.47 17.00 9.30
C PHE A 128 -8.41 16.41 8.23
N PHE A 129 -9.72 16.51 8.47
CA PHE A 129 -10.70 15.85 7.61
C PHE A 129 -10.74 16.44 6.20
N ALA A 130 -10.65 17.77 6.09
CA ALA A 130 -10.63 18.47 4.81
C ALA A 130 -9.28 18.33 4.11
N MET A 131 -8.18 18.27 4.87
CA MET A 131 -6.83 18.10 4.34
C MET A 131 -6.69 16.75 3.63
N PHE A 132 -7.15 15.67 4.25
CA PHE A 132 -6.98 14.30 3.74
C PHE A 132 -8.20 13.73 3.00
N ASP A 133 -9.22 14.55 2.73
CA ASP A 133 -10.46 14.14 2.04
C ASP A 133 -11.19 12.98 2.74
N ALA A 134 -11.30 13.07 4.06
CA ALA A 134 -12.02 12.07 4.86
C ALA A 134 -13.51 12.02 4.45
N PRO A 135 -14.04 10.86 4.02
CA PRO A 135 -15.37 10.77 3.44
C PRO A 135 -16.43 10.66 4.54
N PHE A 136 -17.27 11.68 4.72
CA PHE A 136 -18.40 11.60 5.66
C PHE A 136 -19.59 10.88 5.04
N ARG A 137 -20.10 9.86 5.74
CA ARG A 137 -21.38 9.21 5.45
C ARG A 137 -22.55 10.04 5.98
N VAL A 138 -22.40 10.57 7.20
CA VAL A 138 -23.38 11.45 7.85
C VAL A 138 -22.68 12.39 8.83
N GLY A 139 -23.20 13.61 8.97
CA GLY A 139 -22.59 14.64 9.83
C GLY A 139 -21.34 15.25 9.21
N GLN A 140 -20.45 15.78 10.05
CA GLN A 140 -19.24 16.49 9.63
C GLN A 140 -18.18 16.49 10.73
N GLY A 141 -16.97 16.98 10.40
CA GLY A 141 -15.93 17.28 11.37
C GLY A 141 -16.29 18.50 12.22
N TRP A 142 -15.50 18.73 13.28
CA TRP A 142 -15.67 19.90 14.15
C TRP A 142 -14.99 21.13 13.55
N SER A 143 -15.37 22.31 14.07
CA SER A 143 -14.86 23.59 13.60
C SER A 143 -13.55 24.00 14.30
N PRO A 144 -12.80 24.98 13.75
CA PRO A 144 -11.68 25.58 14.47
C PRO A 144 -12.06 26.25 15.79
N ALA A 145 -13.34 26.66 15.96
CA ALA A 145 -13.83 27.18 17.23
C ALA A 145 -13.99 26.06 18.28
N ASP A 146 -14.38 24.87 17.85
CA ASP A 146 -14.48 23.68 18.71
C ASP A 146 -13.09 23.21 19.17
N ASP A 147 -12.08 23.27 18.30
CA ASP A 147 -10.69 23.03 18.69
C ASP A 147 -10.26 24.00 19.79
N LYS A 148 -10.50 25.30 19.61
CA LYS A 148 -10.15 26.32 20.64
C LYS A 148 -10.89 26.11 21.95
N ALA A 149 -12.14 25.66 21.89
CA ALA A 149 -12.98 25.44 23.05
C ALA A 149 -12.67 24.12 23.81
N GLY A 150 -11.91 23.19 23.21
CA GLY A 150 -11.75 21.84 23.76
C GLY A 150 -13.07 21.07 23.75
N ALA A 151 -13.81 21.14 22.64
CA ALA A 151 -15.14 20.55 22.53
C ALA A 151 -15.10 19.02 22.77
N SER A 152 -16.08 18.52 23.52
CA SER A 152 -16.23 17.08 23.77
C SER A 152 -17.02 16.40 22.65
N VAL A 153 -16.44 16.39 21.46
CA VAL A 153 -17.04 15.83 20.24
C VAL A 153 -16.19 14.70 19.69
N ILE A 154 -16.82 13.78 18.97
CA ILE A 154 -16.16 12.63 18.35
C ILE A 154 -16.72 12.35 16.96
N VAL A 155 -15.84 11.97 16.04
CA VAL A 155 -16.18 11.41 14.74
C VAL A 155 -15.86 9.91 14.77
N LEU A 156 -16.77 9.07 14.30
CA LEU A 156 -16.62 7.61 14.31
C LEU A 156 -16.34 7.06 12.92
N SER A 157 -15.62 5.95 12.82
CA SER A 157 -15.63 5.15 11.59
C SER A 157 -16.97 4.46 11.39
N ARG A 158 -17.26 4.05 10.15
CA ARG A 158 -18.45 3.26 9.83
C ARG A 158 -18.53 2.00 10.68
N ALA A 159 -17.42 1.25 10.75
CA ALA A 159 -17.38 -0.02 11.47
C ALA A 159 -17.67 0.15 12.97
N LEU A 160 -17.10 1.19 13.60
CA LEU A 160 -17.37 1.46 15.02
C LEU A 160 -18.81 1.95 15.24
N SER A 161 -19.32 2.81 14.35
CA SER A 161 -20.71 3.28 14.42
C SER A 161 -21.71 2.13 14.30
N GLU A 162 -21.53 1.22 13.33
CA GLU A 162 -22.40 0.06 13.14
C GLU A 162 -22.31 -0.90 14.34
N LYS A 163 -21.12 -1.09 14.92
CA LYS A 163 -20.96 -1.87 16.16
C LYS A 163 -21.74 -1.24 17.32
N LEU A 164 -21.65 0.07 17.51
CA LEU A 164 -22.25 0.77 18.65
C LEU A 164 -23.77 0.97 18.50
N TYR A 165 -24.26 1.27 17.29
CA TYR A 165 -25.62 1.76 17.07
C TYR A 165 -26.42 0.96 16.04
N GLY A 166 -25.80 -0.02 15.36
CA GLY A 166 -26.44 -0.72 14.23
C GLY A 166 -26.80 0.27 13.12
N ASP A 167 -28.05 0.22 12.66
CA ASP A 167 -28.59 1.13 11.64
C ASP A 167 -29.16 2.45 12.21
N ALA A 168 -29.10 2.66 13.53
CA ALA A 168 -29.64 3.86 14.15
C ALA A 168 -28.74 5.09 13.89
N ASN A 169 -29.35 6.28 13.74
CA ASN A 169 -28.60 7.53 13.60
C ASN A 169 -27.80 7.83 14.88
N PRO A 170 -26.46 7.89 14.80
CA PRO A 170 -25.61 8.13 15.96
C PRO A 170 -25.41 9.63 16.25
N ILE A 171 -25.72 10.52 15.30
CA ILE A 171 -25.46 11.96 15.45
C ILE A 171 -26.22 12.52 16.66
N GLY A 172 -25.51 13.26 17.49
CA GLY A 172 -26.00 13.86 18.72
C GLY A 172 -26.05 12.93 19.93
N ARG A 173 -25.87 11.62 19.75
CA ARG A 173 -25.75 10.69 20.87
C ARG A 173 -24.43 10.85 21.59
N ARG A 174 -24.38 10.36 22.82
CA ARG A 174 -23.16 10.40 23.62
C ARG A 174 -22.55 9.01 23.73
N ILE A 175 -21.23 8.96 23.73
CA ILE A 175 -20.47 7.78 24.13
C ILE A 175 -19.53 8.16 25.25
N THR A 176 -19.30 7.22 26.16
CA THR A 176 -18.30 7.40 27.20
C THR A 176 -16.99 6.78 26.73
N PHE A 177 -15.96 7.61 26.67
CA PHE A 177 -14.61 7.27 26.25
C PHE A 177 -13.65 7.71 27.35
N SER A 178 -12.89 6.77 27.93
CA SER A 178 -12.05 7.02 29.11
C SER A 178 -12.78 7.74 30.24
N GLY A 179 -14.00 7.30 30.59
CA GLY A 179 -14.82 7.91 31.64
C GLY A 179 -15.38 9.30 31.32
N ASN A 180 -15.17 9.82 30.11
CA ASN A 180 -15.67 11.12 29.68
C ASN A 180 -16.69 10.99 28.56
N ALA A 181 -17.77 11.76 28.63
CA ALA A 181 -18.79 11.77 27.57
C ALA A 181 -18.33 12.61 26.36
N TYR A 182 -18.50 12.06 25.16
CA TYR A 182 -18.31 12.74 23.88
C TYR A 182 -19.59 12.67 23.06
N GLN A 183 -19.96 13.76 22.40
CA GLN A 183 -21.08 13.80 21.47
C GLN A 183 -20.62 13.40 20.08
N VAL A 184 -21.32 12.45 19.46
CA VAL A 184 -21.04 12.05 18.08
C VAL A 184 -21.54 13.13 17.12
N ILE A 185 -20.66 13.69 16.30
CA ILE A 185 -20.99 14.77 15.34
C ILE A 185 -20.83 14.35 13.88
N GLY A 186 -20.18 13.21 13.63
CA GLY A 186 -19.95 12.70 12.29
C GLY A 186 -19.62 11.22 12.29
N VAL A 187 -19.93 10.57 11.17
CA VAL A 187 -19.51 9.20 10.88
C VAL A 187 -18.87 9.19 9.50
N LEU A 188 -17.65 8.68 9.43
CA LEU A 188 -16.96 8.45 8.17
C LEU A 188 -17.54 7.22 7.47
N GLU A 189 -17.56 7.26 6.14
CA GLU A 189 -17.66 6.06 5.31
C GLU A 189 -16.36 5.24 5.45
N THR A 190 -16.34 3.98 4.99
CA THR A 190 -15.10 3.17 5.00
C THR A 190 -13.99 3.90 4.24
N TRP A 191 -12.93 4.29 4.95
CA TRP A 191 -11.88 5.16 4.42
C TRP A 191 -10.64 4.34 4.07
N LYS A 192 -10.55 3.93 2.81
CA LYS A 192 -9.45 3.10 2.30
C LYS A 192 -8.27 3.95 1.86
N VAL A 193 -7.45 4.40 2.81
CA VAL A 193 -6.18 5.08 2.53
C VAL A 193 -5.04 4.07 2.65
N VAL A 194 -4.48 3.65 1.51
CA VAL A 194 -3.40 2.65 1.48
C VAL A 194 -2.29 3.12 0.53
N PRO A 195 -1.06 3.31 1.00
CA PRO A 195 -0.64 3.26 2.41
C PRO A 195 -1.21 4.43 3.24
N ARG A 196 -1.40 4.22 4.55
CA ARG A 196 -1.79 5.23 5.54
C ARG A 196 -0.66 6.24 5.78
N PHE A 197 -0.52 7.19 4.87
CA PHE A 197 0.59 8.15 4.88
C PHE A 197 0.52 9.17 6.04
N HIS A 198 -0.68 9.47 6.56
CA HIS A 198 -0.88 10.51 7.57
C HIS A 198 -0.34 10.13 8.95
N HIS A 199 -0.33 8.84 9.31
CA HIS A 199 0.14 8.35 10.60
C HIS A 199 0.87 7.01 10.42
N ILE A 200 2.18 7.10 10.17
CA ILE A 200 3.07 5.93 9.96
C ILE A 200 3.85 5.62 11.24
N ILE A 201 4.52 6.62 11.81
CA ILE A 201 5.38 6.45 13.00
C ILE A 201 4.51 6.21 14.23
N GLY A 202 4.81 5.14 14.97
CA GLY A 202 4.08 4.78 16.19
C GLY A 202 2.82 3.93 15.98
N SER A 203 2.44 3.64 14.73
CA SER A 203 1.39 2.65 14.43
C SER A 203 1.91 1.22 14.59
N ILE A 204 1.04 0.26 14.92
CA ILE A 204 1.43 -1.13 15.22
C ILE A 204 1.84 -1.86 13.94
N ASP A 205 1.03 -1.70 12.89
CA ASP A 205 1.23 -2.35 11.59
C ASP A 205 1.79 -1.36 10.53
N GLY A 206 2.32 -0.21 10.97
CA GLY A 206 2.91 0.78 10.08
C GLY A 206 1.88 1.43 9.15
N ALA A 207 2.30 1.71 7.92
CA ALA A 207 1.46 2.33 6.89
C ALA A 207 0.33 1.42 6.35
N PHE A 208 0.14 0.20 6.88
CA PHE A 208 -0.87 -0.76 6.41
C PHE A 208 -1.85 -1.21 7.50
N ASP A 209 -1.92 -0.49 8.63
CA ASP A 209 -2.87 -0.75 9.70
C ASP A 209 -4.35 -0.54 9.25
N GLU A 210 -5.30 -1.08 10.02
CA GLU A 210 -6.74 -0.86 9.82
C GLU A 210 -7.09 0.64 9.95
N GLU A 211 -8.26 1.07 9.45
CA GLU A 211 -8.74 2.44 9.63
C GLU A 211 -8.90 2.80 11.12
N ASP A 212 -8.65 4.06 11.49
CA ASP A 212 -8.89 4.49 12.87
C ASP A 212 -10.38 4.42 13.18
N GLN A 213 -10.71 3.94 14.37
CA GLN A 213 -12.10 3.68 14.73
C GLN A 213 -12.82 4.97 15.14
N PHE A 214 -12.07 6.00 15.57
CA PHE A 214 -12.62 7.29 15.96
C PHE A 214 -11.59 8.41 15.90
N TYR A 215 -12.08 9.65 15.91
CA TYR A 215 -11.28 10.88 15.92
C TYR A 215 -11.84 11.86 16.95
N VAL A 216 -10.98 12.46 17.77
CA VAL A 216 -11.33 13.50 18.75
C VAL A 216 -10.47 14.75 18.58
N PRO A 217 -10.90 15.93 19.05
CA PRO A 217 -10.07 17.13 19.01
C PRO A 217 -8.77 16.97 19.79
N LEU A 218 -7.66 17.38 19.18
CA LEU A 218 -6.33 17.39 19.77
C LEU A 218 -6.29 18.16 21.08
N SER A 219 -6.93 19.33 21.11
CA SER A 219 -7.04 20.17 22.30
C SER A 219 -7.75 19.46 23.44
N THR A 220 -8.85 18.76 23.17
CA THR A 220 -9.59 17.97 24.16
C THR A 220 -8.74 16.82 24.69
N ALA A 221 -8.01 16.13 23.82
CA ALA A 221 -7.14 15.02 24.22
C ALA A 221 -6.00 15.50 25.13
N VAL A 222 -5.38 16.64 24.81
CA VAL A 222 -4.32 17.27 25.62
C VAL A 222 -4.87 17.77 26.96
N GLN A 223 -5.99 18.48 26.96
CA GLN A 223 -6.63 18.98 28.20
C GLN A 223 -6.99 17.84 29.17
N ARG A 224 -7.42 16.70 28.62
CA ARG A 224 -7.77 15.49 29.38
C ARG A 224 -6.60 14.55 29.62
N GLN A 225 -5.40 14.92 29.20
CA GLN A 225 -4.17 14.12 29.36
C GLN A 225 -4.32 12.69 28.81
N ILE A 226 -5.02 12.55 27.67
CA ILE A 226 -5.21 11.25 27.03
C ILE A 226 -3.86 10.76 26.53
N GLY A 227 -3.44 9.62 27.08
CA GLY A 227 -2.16 8.99 26.73
C GLY A 227 -2.04 8.71 25.25
N ARG A 228 -0.83 8.85 24.72
CA ARG A 228 -0.54 8.47 23.34
C ARG A 228 -0.56 6.96 23.18
N ASN A 229 -0.98 6.52 22.02
CA ASN A 229 -0.84 5.15 21.53
C ASN A 229 0.16 5.20 20.37
N GLY A 230 1.42 4.88 20.67
CA GLY A 230 2.54 4.99 19.75
C GLY A 230 3.84 5.30 20.48
N ASN A 231 4.89 5.61 19.71
CA ASN A 231 6.21 5.91 20.26
C ASN A 231 6.36 7.40 20.63
N MET A 232 7.22 7.69 21.60
CA MET A 232 7.65 9.04 21.93
C MET A 232 9.15 9.00 22.13
N SER A 233 9.87 9.90 21.47
CA SER A 233 11.30 10.08 21.71
C SER A 233 11.52 11.25 22.65
N CYS A 234 12.36 11.05 23.67
CA CYS A 234 12.78 12.09 24.60
C CYS A 234 14.29 12.01 24.75
N THR A 235 14.98 13.07 24.34
CA THR A 235 16.44 13.17 24.44
C THR A 235 16.88 13.59 25.84
N THR A 236 16.02 14.28 26.58
CA THR A 236 16.19 14.67 27.98
C THR A 236 14.97 14.23 28.79
N ASP A 237 15.16 14.05 30.10
CA ASP A 237 14.04 13.77 31.01
C ASP A 237 13.06 14.96 31.01
N PRO A 238 11.80 14.78 30.60
CA PRO A 238 10.81 15.86 30.60
C PRO A 238 10.44 16.31 32.02
N GLY A 239 10.71 15.51 33.06
CA GLY A 239 10.25 15.74 34.42
C GLY A 239 8.88 15.15 34.70
N ALA A 240 8.31 15.48 35.87
CA ALA A 240 7.10 14.84 36.37
C ALA A 240 5.81 15.46 35.80
N GLY A 241 4.91 14.61 35.28
CA GLY A 241 3.54 14.97 34.89
C GLY A 241 3.40 15.37 33.42
N PHE A 242 2.15 15.43 32.95
CA PHE A 242 1.84 15.67 31.54
C PHE A 242 2.28 17.06 31.05
N GLN A 243 2.13 18.09 31.89
CA GLN A 243 2.56 19.44 31.54
C GLN A 243 4.07 19.51 31.24
N ALA A 244 4.88 18.75 31.99
CA ALA A 244 6.32 18.69 31.78
C ALA A 244 6.67 18.08 30.42
N VAL A 245 5.88 17.11 29.95
CA VAL A 245 5.99 16.54 28.59
C VAL A 245 5.56 17.54 27.51
N LEU A 246 4.54 18.38 27.77
CA LEU A 246 4.13 19.43 26.82
C LEU A 246 5.18 20.53 26.70
N ASP A 247 5.94 20.80 27.76
CA ASP A 247 6.98 21.81 27.81
C ASP A 247 8.37 21.31 27.39
N SER A 248 8.54 20.00 27.20
CA SER A 248 9.80 19.38 26.81
C SER A 248 10.02 19.37 25.29
N GLU A 249 11.19 18.87 24.89
CA GLU A 249 11.53 18.58 23.50
C GLU A 249 11.16 17.15 23.10
N CYS A 250 10.34 16.44 23.89
CA CYS A 250 9.88 15.12 23.51
C CYS A 250 9.02 15.19 22.25
N THR A 251 9.32 14.34 21.26
CA THR A 251 8.66 14.27 19.97
C THR A 251 7.68 13.11 19.93
N TRP A 252 6.43 13.39 19.54
CA TRP A 252 5.33 12.41 19.55
C TRP A 252 4.10 12.83 18.71
N LEU A 253 4.12 14.00 18.08
CA LEU A 253 3.05 14.44 17.18
C LEU A 253 3.48 14.32 15.72
N HIS A 254 2.54 13.95 14.87
CA HIS A 254 2.65 14.07 13.43
C HIS A 254 2.09 15.41 12.99
N PHE A 255 2.65 15.99 11.94
CA PHE A 255 2.22 17.28 11.44
C PHE A 255 2.17 17.30 9.92
N TRP A 256 1.14 17.97 9.38
CA TRP A 256 1.03 18.19 7.95
C TRP A 256 0.61 19.63 7.64
N PHE A 257 1.22 20.17 6.60
CA PHE A 257 0.79 21.38 5.92
C PHE A 257 0.07 21.02 4.63
N GLU A 258 -0.97 21.77 4.28
CA GLU A 258 -1.52 21.82 2.94
C GLU A 258 -1.26 23.19 2.33
N THR A 259 -0.71 23.21 1.13
CA THR A 259 -0.52 24.42 0.32
C THR A 259 -1.61 24.54 -0.75
N ALA A 260 -1.76 25.72 -1.35
CA ALA A 260 -2.74 25.89 -2.42
C ALA A 260 -2.34 25.06 -3.65
N THR A 261 -1.05 25.08 -3.97
CA THR A 261 -0.43 24.32 -5.07
C THR A 261 0.93 23.79 -4.65
N GLY A 262 1.42 22.73 -5.31
CA GLY A 262 2.78 22.24 -5.09
C GLY A 262 3.90 23.26 -5.38
N ALA A 263 3.61 24.32 -6.15
CA ALA A 263 4.56 25.41 -6.41
C ALA A 263 4.88 26.24 -5.16
N ASP A 264 3.99 26.24 -4.17
CA ASP A 264 4.17 26.99 -2.91
C ASP A 264 5.17 26.30 -1.95
N ARG A 265 5.69 25.13 -2.32
CA ARG A 265 6.67 24.37 -1.51
C ARG A 265 7.89 25.21 -1.11
N ALA A 266 8.43 26.01 -2.03
CA ALA A 266 9.62 26.81 -1.75
C ALA A 266 9.35 27.85 -0.64
N ALA A 267 8.20 28.54 -0.73
CA ALA A 267 7.80 29.50 0.30
C ALA A 267 7.55 28.82 1.66
N LEU A 268 6.96 27.63 1.66
CA LEU A 268 6.78 26.84 2.89
C LEU A 268 8.13 26.39 3.47
N GLN A 269 9.08 26.00 2.63
CA GLN A 269 10.43 25.60 3.04
C GLN A 269 11.19 26.77 3.69
N ASP A 270 11.08 27.98 3.12
CA ASP A 270 11.67 29.19 3.69
C ASP A 270 11.05 29.53 5.06
N PHE A 271 9.74 29.36 5.22
CA PHE A 271 9.05 29.52 6.50
C PHE A 271 9.58 28.52 7.55
N VAL A 272 9.65 27.22 7.21
CA VAL A 272 10.15 26.16 8.10
C VAL A 272 11.59 26.43 8.50
N ASN A 273 12.43 26.87 7.56
CA ASN A 273 13.82 27.24 7.85
C ASN A 273 13.92 28.45 8.76
N SER A 274 13.09 29.47 8.54
CA SER A 274 13.03 30.68 9.38
C SER A 274 12.57 30.33 10.80
N TYR A 275 11.52 29.51 10.92
CA TYR A 275 11.02 29.01 12.21
C TYR A 275 12.13 28.30 13.00
N ALA A 276 12.82 27.34 12.38
CA ALA A 276 13.91 26.61 13.03
C ALA A 276 15.07 27.55 13.44
N ALA A 277 15.40 28.55 12.60
CA ALA A 277 16.41 29.55 12.93
C ALA A 277 16.00 30.43 14.13
N GLU A 278 14.72 30.75 14.29
CA GLU A 278 14.20 31.44 15.46
C GLU A 278 14.27 30.56 16.72
N GLN A 279 13.85 29.29 16.62
CA GLN A 279 13.95 28.34 17.73
C GLN A 279 15.40 28.10 18.17
N ARG A 280 16.36 28.16 17.24
CA ARG A 280 17.81 28.14 17.52
C ARG A 280 18.26 29.33 18.35
N LYS A 281 17.80 30.54 18.03
CA LYS A 281 18.10 31.76 18.82
C LYS A 281 17.55 31.66 20.25
N LEU A 282 16.48 30.88 20.45
CA LEU A 282 15.89 30.59 21.75
C LEU A 282 16.58 29.40 22.48
N GLY A 283 17.57 28.75 21.85
CA GLY A 283 18.35 27.66 22.45
C GLY A 283 17.70 26.27 22.41
N ARG A 284 16.56 26.09 21.71
CA ARG A 284 15.81 24.82 21.67
C ARG A 284 16.37 23.81 20.65
N MET A 285 16.55 24.22 19.39
CA MET A 285 17.03 23.36 18.30
C MET A 285 18.55 23.45 18.13
N GLN A 286 19.32 22.87 19.06
CA GLN A 286 20.77 23.10 19.11
C GLN A 286 21.53 22.59 17.86
N ARG A 287 21.01 21.56 17.20
CA ARG A 287 21.60 20.98 16.00
C ARG A 287 21.28 21.83 14.77
N ASN A 288 22.29 22.07 13.94
CA ASN A 288 22.14 22.76 12.66
C ASN A 288 21.90 21.77 11.51
N ALA A 289 20.95 20.85 11.70
CA ALA A 289 20.52 19.92 10.66
C ALA A 289 19.61 20.65 9.65
N PRO A 290 19.64 20.26 8.36
CA PRO A 290 18.74 20.82 7.36
C PRO A 290 17.30 20.37 7.64
N ASN A 291 16.37 21.32 7.71
CA ASN A 291 14.95 20.99 7.81
C ASN A 291 14.44 20.55 6.44
N LYS A 292 13.60 19.53 6.41
CA LYS A 292 13.03 19.02 5.15
C LYS A 292 11.51 19.07 5.19
N LEU A 293 10.94 19.25 4.01
CA LEU A 293 9.52 19.08 3.73
C LEU A 293 9.37 17.94 2.75
N TYR A 294 8.73 16.87 3.17
CA TYR A 294 8.43 15.73 2.32
C TYR A 294 7.00 15.85 1.82
N ASN A 295 6.81 15.80 0.51
CA ASN A 295 5.47 15.57 -0.02
C ASN A 295 5.01 14.13 0.28
N VAL A 296 3.76 13.77 -0.02
CA VAL A 296 3.23 12.43 0.34
C VAL A 296 4.10 11.28 -0.20
N LYS A 297 4.54 11.37 -1.45
CA LYS A 297 5.34 10.32 -2.10
C LYS A 297 6.75 10.26 -1.52
N GLU A 298 7.39 11.42 -1.37
CA GLU A 298 8.71 11.53 -0.75
C GLU A 298 8.68 11.03 0.71
N TRP A 299 7.58 11.28 1.44
CA TRP A 299 7.39 10.81 2.81
C TRP A 299 7.29 9.29 2.88
N LEU A 300 6.51 8.67 1.99
CA LEU A 300 6.40 7.21 1.90
C LEU A 300 7.73 6.54 1.53
N GLU A 301 8.49 7.16 0.61
CA GLU A 301 9.84 6.70 0.24
C GLU A 301 10.82 6.84 1.41
N HIS A 302 10.78 7.97 2.10
CA HIS A 302 11.66 8.28 3.22
C HIS A 302 11.39 7.37 4.44
N GLN A 303 10.12 7.12 4.76
CA GLN A 303 9.68 6.14 5.77
C GLN A 303 9.93 4.69 5.35
N LYS A 304 10.49 4.44 4.15
CA LYS A 304 10.77 3.10 3.61
C LYS A 304 9.55 2.18 3.65
N VAL A 305 8.35 2.74 3.45
CA VAL A 305 7.07 1.99 3.45
C VAL A 305 7.11 0.84 2.44
N VAL A 306 7.79 1.06 1.31
CA VAL A 306 8.22 0.00 0.40
C VAL A 306 9.72 -0.21 0.54
N GLY A 307 10.10 -1.12 1.42
CA GLY A 307 11.49 -1.50 1.63
C GLY A 307 12.15 -2.06 0.35
N ASN A 308 13.48 -1.96 0.29
CA ASN A 308 14.26 -2.53 -0.81
C ASN A 308 14.05 -4.05 -0.94
N ASP A 309 13.78 -4.73 0.17
CA ASP A 309 13.50 -6.17 0.20
C ASP A 309 12.23 -6.54 -0.57
N ASN A 310 11.20 -5.69 -0.55
CA ASN A 310 9.98 -5.89 -1.33
C ASN A 310 10.26 -5.73 -2.83
N LYS A 311 11.09 -4.73 -3.19
CA LYS A 311 11.53 -4.53 -4.57
C LYS A 311 12.38 -5.72 -5.06
N LEU A 312 13.29 -6.22 -4.23
CA LEU A 312 14.12 -7.39 -4.52
C LEU A 312 13.26 -8.65 -4.69
N SER A 313 12.27 -8.86 -3.82
CA SER A 313 11.34 -9.99 -3.90
C SER A 313 10.56 -10.00 -5.22
N ALA A 314 10.12 -8.83 -5.70
CA ALA A 314 9.48 -8.71 -7.01
C ALA A 314 10.43 -9.11 -8.15
N TRP A 315 11.68 -8.64 -8.13
CA TRP A 315 12.69 -9.03 -9.13
C TRP A 315 12.99 -10.53 -9.12
N LEU A 316 13.09 -11.15 -7.94
CA LEU A 316 13.28 -12.59 -7.80
C LEU A 316 12.09 -13.37 -8.38
N ALA A 317 10.86 -12.90 -8.16
CA ALA A 317 9.67 -13.55 -8.71
C ALA A 317 9.60 -13.44 -10.25
N PHE A 318 10.00 -12.30 -10.83
CA PHE A 318 10.16 -12.18 -12.29
C PHE A 318 11.28 -13.07 -12.83
N GLY A 319 12.41 -13.17 -12.13
CA GLY A 319 13.50 -14.10 -12.46
C GLY A 319 13.04 -15.55 -12.44
N PHE A 320 12.24 -15.94 -11.45
CA PHE A 320 11.64 -17.26 -11.36
C PHE A 320 10.63 -17.54 -12.48
N LEU A 321 9.80 -16.56 -12.85
CA LEU A 321 8.93 -16.65 -14.03
C LEU A 321 9.76 -16.89 -15.29
N LEU A 322 10.88 -16.18 -15.48
CA LEU A 322 11.77 -16.37 -16.62
C LEU A 322 12.35 -17.78 -16.65
N LEU A 323 12.78 -18.32 -15.50
CA LEU A 323 13.24 -19.70 -15.39
C LEU A 323 12.13 -20.69 -15.80
N CYS A 324 10.90 -20.49 -15.33
CA CYS A 324 9.74 -21.29 -15.72
C CYS A 324 9.46 -21.23 -17.23
N LEU A 325 9.68 -20.07 -17.86
CA LEU A 325 9.54 -19.90 -19.30
C LEU A 325 10.60 -20.67 -20.07
N VAL A 326 11.87 -20.58 -19.66
CA VAL A 326 12.97 -21.33 -20.29
C VAL A 326 12.72 -22.84 -20.20
N ASN A 327 12.27 -23.33 -19.04
CA ASN A 327 11.90 -24.74 -18.89
C ASN A 327 10.75 -25.13 -19.84
N THR A 328 9.73 -24.28 -19.95
CA THR A 328 8.59 -24.53 -20.85
C THR A 328 9.02 -24.53 -22.32
N VAL A 329 9.93 -23.64 -22.73
CA VAL A 329 10.53 -23.64 -24.07
C VAL A 329 11.23 -24.97 -24.34
N GLY A 330 12.01 -25.48 -23.37
CA GLY A 330 12.67 -26.79 -23.47
C GLY A 330 11.68 -27.95 -23.66
N LEU A 331 10.60 -27.96 -22.87
CA LEU A 331 9.54 -28.98 -22.98
C LEU A 331 8.78 -28.89 -24.31
N LEU A 332 8.49 -27.68 -24.80
CA LEU A 332 7.87 -27.47 -26.12
C LEU A 332 8.79 -27.90 -27.26
N LEU A 333 10.10 -27.61 -27.17
CA LEU A 333 11.09 -28.10 -28.14
C LEU A 333 11.12 -29.62 -28.18
N ALA A 334 11.14 -30.29 -27.03
CA ALA A 334 11.08 -31.74 -26.95
C ALA A 334 9.78 -32.29 -27.57
N LYS A 335 8.63 -31.72 -27.20
CA LYS A 335 7.31 -32.11 -27.73
C LYS A 335 7.21 -31.97 -29.25
N PHE A 336 7.70 -30.87 -29.81
CA PHE A 336 7.65 -30.61 -31.25
C PHE A 336 8.68 -31.44 -32.03
N SER A 337 9.84 -31.75 -31.42
CA SER A 337 10.84 -32.64 -32.03
C SER A 337 10.30 -34.06 -32.23
N VAL A 338 9.57 -34.61 -31.24
CA VAL A 338 8.91 -35.93 -31.36
C VAL A 338 7.85 -35.93 -32.48
N ARG A 339 7.22 -34.78 -32.76
CA ARG A 339 6.18 -34.64 -33.79
C ARG A 339 6.73 -34.24 -35.16
N ALA A 340 8.04 -34.21 -35.34
CA ALA A 340 8.64 -33.73 -36.58
C ALA A 340 8.27 -34.60 -37.80
N ALA A 341 8.12 -35.92 -37.63
CA ALA A 341 7.66 -36.83 -38.69
C ALA A 341 6.25 -36.46 -39.20
N GLU A 342 5.32 -36.09 -38.31
CA GLU A 342 3.97 -35.64 -38.70
C GLU A 342 4.03 -34.34 -39.51
N VAL A 343 4.95 -33.43 -39.14
CA VAL A 343 5.18 -32.18 -39.86
C VAL A 343 5.74 -32.46 -41.25
N GLY A 344 6.68 -33.41 -41.37
CA GLY A 344 7.22 -33.88 -42.64
C GLY A 344 6.13 -34.35 -43.61
N ILE A 345 5.22 -35.21 -43.14
CA ILE A 345 4.08 -35.72 -43.93
C ILE A 345 3.15 -34.58 -44.35
N ARG A 346 2.78 -33.69 -43.43
CA ARG A 346 1.88 -32.55 -43.74
C ARG A 346 2.49 -31.59 -44.75
N ARG A 347 3.81 -31.35 -44.65
CA ARG A 347 4.53 -30.52 -45.62
C ARG A 347 4.65 -31.19 -46.98
N ALA A 348 4.77 -32.53 -47.03
CA ALA A 348 4.75 -33.30 -48.28
C ALA A 348 3.36 -33.25 -48.96
N LEU A 349 2.28 -33.21 -48.17
CA LEU A 349 0.90 -33.05 -48.64
C LEU A 349 0.53 -31.59 -49.02
N GLY A 350 1.48 -30.65 -48.96
CA GLY A 350 1.29 -29.27 -49.43
C GLY A 350 1.00 -28.22 -48.35
N ALA A 351 1.06 -28.55 -47.06
CA ALA A 351 0.89 -27.55 -46.00
C ALA A 351 2.05 -26.53 -46.01
N SER A 352 1.72 -25.23 -45.93
CA SER A 352 2.74 -24.17 -45.93
C SER A 352 3.46 -24.07 -44.58
N ARG A 353 4.67 -23.47 -44.56
CA ARG A 353 5.38 -23.19 -43.30
C ARG A 353 4.56 -22.30 -42.34
N ARG A 354 3.74 -21.40 -42.89
CA ARG A 354 2.86 -20.51 -42.10
C ARG A 354 1.74 -21.28 -41.41
N ASP A 355 1.23 -22.35 -42.03
CA ASP A 355 0.16 -23.17 -41.44
C ASP A 355 0.67 -23.98 -40.25
N ILE A 356 1.87 -24.56 -40.37
CA ILE A 356 2.55 -25.26 -39.28
C ILE A 356 2.90 -24.28 -38.14
N PHE A 357 3.42 -23.10 -38.49
CA PHE A 357 3.74 -22.06 -37.51
C PHE A 357 2.49 -21.62 -36.72
N ARG A 358 1.39 -21.31 -37.41
CA ARG A 358 0.12 -20.92 -36.76
C ARG A 358 -0.41 -22.03 -35.86
N GLN A 359 -0.34 -23.29 -36.30
CA GLN A 359 -0.82 -24.40 -35.51
C GLN A 359 -0.03 -24.55 -34.19
N PHE A 360 1.31 -24.59 -34.27
CA PHE A 360 2.15 -24.76 -33.08
C PHE A 360 2.12 -23.53 -32.16
N LEU A 361 2.05 -22.33 -32.72
CA LEU A 361 1.88 -21.12 -31.92
C LEU A 361 0.55 -21.14 -31.15
N ILE A 362 -0.56 -21.54 -31.79
CA ILE A 362 -1.86 -21.68 -31.12
C ILE A 362 -1.80 -22.79 -30.07
N GLU A 363 -1.12 -23.91 -30.34
CA GLU A 363 -0.94 -24.99 -29.38
C GLU A 363 -0.17 -24.54 -28.12
N SER A 364 0.93 -23.79 -28.29
CA SER A 364 1.68 -23.18 -27.19
C SER A 364 0.87 -22.11 -26.46
N THR A 365 0.08 -21.32 -27.19
CA THR A 365 -0.79 -20.29 -26.60
C THR A 365 -1.87 -20.91 -25.73
N VAL A 366 -2.48 -22.03 -26.14
CA VAL A 366 -3.49 -22.74 -25.33
C VAL A 366 -2.86 -23.27 -24.03
N ILE A 367 -1.64 -23.83 -24.09
CA ILE A 367 -0.92 -24.28 -22.88
C ILE A 367 -0.66 -23.11 -21.94
N GLY A 368 -0.19 -21.98 -22.47
CA GLY A 368 0.10 -20.81 -21.64
C GLY A 368 -1.14 -20.09 -21.12
N LEU A 369 -2.26 -20.11 -21.84
CA LEU A 369 -3.56 -19.65 -21.32
C LEU A 369 -4.03 -20.54 -20.17
N ALA A 370 -3.93 -21.86 -20.29
CA ALA A 370 -4.28 -22.78 -19.22
C ALA A 370 -3.37 -22.59 -17.99
N GLY A 371 -2.06 -22.44 -18.20
CA GLY A 371 -1.09 -22.12 -17.16
C GLY A 371 -1.35 -20.75 -16.51
N GLY A 372 -1.69 -19.74 -17.30
CA GLY A 372 -2.03 -18.40 -16.83
C GLY A 372 -3.30 -18.37 -15.97
N LEU A 373 -4.38 -19.03 -16.43
CA LEU A 373 -5.62 -19.15 -15.66
C LEU A 373 -5.40 -19.91 -14.35
N LEU A 374 -4.66 -21.02 -14.39
CA LEU A 374 -4.32 -21.75 -13.18
C LEU A 374 -3.41 -20.93 -12.25
N GLY A 375 -2.44 -20.20 -12.81
CA GLY A 375 -1.55 -19.31 -12.07
C GLY A 375 -2.30 -18.17 -11.40
N LEU A 376 -3.32 -17.62 -12.06
CA LEU A 376 -4.21 -16.62 -11.47
C LEU A 376 -4.98 -17.19 -10.28
N LEU A 377 -5.55 -18.40 -10.40
CA LEU A 377 -6.24 -19.08 -9.29
C LEU A 377 -5.28 -19.34 -8.12
N LEU A 378 -4.04 -19.75 -8.42
CA LEU A 378 -3.00 -19.95 -7.40
C LEU A 378 -2.56 -18.62 -6.76
N ALA A 379 -2.47 -17.53 -7.52
CA ALA A 379 -2.17 -16.20 -6.98
C ALA A 379 -3.26 -15.73 -6.01
N PHE A 380 -4.54 -15.92 -6.36
CA PHE A 380 -5.65 -15.63 -5.46
C PHE A 380 -5.58 -16.47 -4.18
N GLY A 381 -5.30 -17.77 -4.30
CA GLY A 381 -5.09 -18.64 -3.15
C GLY A 381 -3.92 -18.19 -2.27
N ALA A 382 -2.79 -17.80 -2.90
CA ALA A 382 -1.62 -17.30 -2.19
C ALA A 382 -1.91 -15.99 -1.45
N LEU A 383 -2.54 -15.01 -2.11
CA LEU A 383 -2.94 -13.74 -1.50
C LEU A 383 -3.94 -13.95 -0.35
N ALA A 384 -4.90 -14.86 -0.51
CA ALA A 384 -5.84 -15.21 0.55
C ALA A 384 -5.14 -15.85 1.76
N LEU A 385 -4.19 -16.76 1.53
CA LEU A 385 -3.37 -17.36 2.60
C LEU A 385 -2.51 -16.32 3.32
N ILE A 386 -1.92 -15.38 2.57
CA ILE A 386 -1.13 -14.27 3.12
C ILE A 386 -2.02 -13.35 3.96
N ALA A 387 -3.21 -13.02 3.45
CA ALA A 387 -4.20 -12.20 4.16
C ALA A 387 -4.71 -12.83 5.46
N MET A 388 -4.64 -14.16 5.60
CA MET A 388 -4.98 -14.86 6.85
C MET A 388 -3.88 -14.77 7.90
N GLN A 389 -2.62 -14.52 7.53
CA GLN A 389 -1.49 -14.46 8.48
C GLN A 389 -1.40 -13.10 9.19
N SER A 390 -1.75 -12.00 8.53
CA SER A 390 -1.72 -10.67 9.12
C SER A 390 -2.83 -9.78 8.58
N LYS A 391 -3.42 -9.00 9.49
CA LYS A 391 -4.47 -8.01 9.19
C LYS A 391 -3.97 -6.91 8.25
N ALA A 392 -2.73 -6.48 8.42
CA ALA A 392 -2.07 -5.51 7.53
C ALA A 392 -2.02 -5.99 6.07
N LEU A 393 -1.83 -7.30 5.89
CA LEU A 393 -1.77 -7.92 4.56
C LEU A 393 -3.17 -8.11 3.95
N THR A 394 -4.23 -8.13 4.75
CA THR A 394 -5.62 -8.16 4.26
C THR A 394 -5.98 -6.88 3.51
N VAL A 395 -5.45 -5.74 3.94
CA VAL A 395 -5.62 -4.44 3.29
C VAL A 395 -4.90 -4.41 1.93
N VAL A 396 -3.73 -5.05 1.85
CA VAL A 396 -2.89 -5.14 0.63
C VAL A 396 -3.39 -6.18 -0.37
N ALA A 397 -4.10 -7.22 0.08
CA ALA A 397 -4.54 -8.35 -0.74
C ALA A 397 -5.79 -8.08 -1.62
N GLN A 398 -6.23 -6.83 -1.77
CA GLN A 398 -7.38 -6.50 -2.63
C GLN A 398 -6.93 -6.37 -4.09
N MET A 399 -7.32 -7.34 -4.92
CA MET A 399 -7.03 -7.31 -6.36
C MET A 399 -8.00 -6.38 -7.09
N ASP A 400 -7.46 -5.31 -7.67
CA ASP A 400 -8.20 -4.44 -8.59
C ASP A 400 -8.23 -5.02 -10.02
N TRP A 401 -9.14 -4.53 -10.85
CA TRP A 401 -9.29 -4.89 -12.26
C TRP A 401 -8.01 -4.65 -13.06
N ILE A 402 -7.23 -3.61 -12.72
CA ILE A 402 -5.94 -3.32 -13.37
C ILE A 402 -4.96 -4.49 -13.15
N MET A 403 -4.96 -5.11 -11.97
CA MET A 403 -4.11 -6.26 -11.65
C MET A 403 -4.55 -7.53 -12.36
N LEU A 404 -5.87 -7.73 -12.48
CA LEU A 404 -6.41 -8.84 -13.27
C LEU A 404 -6.01 -8.72 -14.75
N LEU A 405 -6.11 -7.52 -15.31
CA LEU A 405 -5.72 -7.24 -16.68
C LEU A 405 -4.20 -7.40 -16.88
N SER A 406 -3.38 -6.86 -15.97
CA SER A 406 -1.92 -6.99 -16.04
C SER A 406 -1.48 -8.47 -15.95
N THR A 407 -2.16 -9.26 -15.11
CA THR A 407 -1.95 -10.71 -15.01
C THR A 407 -2.27 -11.43 -16.30
N PHE A 408 -3.44 -11.15 -16.87
CA PHE A 408 -3.86 -11.74 -18.13
C PHE A 408 -2.86 -11.42 -19.25
N CYS A 409 -2.45 -10.15 -19.35
CA CYS A 409 -1.45 -9.70 -20.31
C CYS A 409 -0.08 -10.38 -20.11
N LEU A 410 0.40 -10.47 -18.86
CA LEU A 410 1.67 -11.13 -18.54
C LEU A 410 1.64 -12.61 -18.90
N ALA A 411 0.56 -13.31 -18.56
CA ALA A 411 0.41 -14.73 -18.87
C ALA A 411 0.36 -14.99 -20.39
N VAL A 412 -0.36 -14.15 -21.14
CA VAL A 412 -0.41 -14.24 -22.61
C VAL A 412 0.95 -13.94 -23.22
N ALA A 413 1.64 -12.90 -22.76
CA ALA A 413 2.98 -12.56 -23.23
C ALA A 413 3.97 -13.71 -22.97
N ALA A 414 3.95 -14.26 -21.75
CA ALA A 414 4.73 -15.44 -21.37
C ALA A 414 4.46 -16.64 -22.28
N ALA A 415 3.19 -16.94 -22.57
CA ALA A 415 2.78 -18.03 -23.46
C ALA A 415 3.35 -17.88 -24.88
N ILE A 416 3.24 -16.67 -25.42
CA ILE A 416 3.71 -16.34 -26.78
C ILE A 416 5.24 -16.43 -26.84
N LEU A 417 5.94 -15.84 -25.86
CA LEU A 417 7.40 -15.88 -25.77
C LEU A 417 7.92 -17.32 -25.68
N ALA A 418 7.28 -18.16 -24.86
CA ALA A 418 7.64 -19.57 -24.73
C ALA A 418 7.39 -20.37 -26.03
N GLY A 419 6.36 -20.01 -26.80
CA GLY A 419 6.00 -20.67 -28.05
C GLY A 419 6.81 -20.24 -29.28
N LEU A 420 7.37 -19.02 -29.31
CA LEU A 420 8.02 -18.44 -30.49
C LEU A 420 9.24 -19.23 -30.95
N LEU A 421 10.21 -19.48 -30.06
CA LEU A 421 11.46 -20.17 -30.42
C LEU A 421 11.22 -21.64 -30.86
N PRO A 422 10.45 -22.47 -30.13
CA PRO A 422 10.15 -23.84 -30.54
C PRO A 422 9.42 -23.91 -31.88
N THR A 423 8.43 -23.04 -32.08
CA THR A 423 7.65 -22.97 -33.32
C THR A 423 8.53 -22.59 -34.50
N TRP A 424 9.42 -21.60 -34.33
CA TRP A 424 10.36 -21.18 -35.36
C TRP A 424 11.34 -22.30 -35.75
N ARG A 425 11.91 -23.01 -34.77
CA ARG A 425 12.80 -24.16 -35.05
C ARG A 425 12.06 -25.32 -35.74
N ALA A 426 10.85 -25.65 -35.30
CA ALA A 426 10.06 -26.72 -35.91
C ALA A 426 9.75 -26.46 -37.40
N CYS A 427 9.64 -25.20 -37.81
CA CYS A 427 9.38 -24.83 -39.21
C CYS A 427 10.59 -24.95 -40.14
N GLN A 428 11.81 -25.04 -39.59
CA GLN A 428 13.05 -25.13 -40.37
C GLN A 428 13.43 -26.56 -40.79
N VAL A 429 12.79 -27.57 -40.19
CA VAL A 429 13.06 -28.98 -40.49
C VAL A 429 12.73 -29.28 -41.95
N THR A 430 13.70 -29.77 -42.72
CA THR A 430 13.55 -30.10 -44.14
C THR A 430 12.89 -31.47 -44.32
N PRO A 431 11.82 -31.59 -45.13
CA PRO A 431 11.04 -32.84 -45.25
C PRO A 431 11.83 -34.02 -45.82
N ALA A 432 12.85 -33.76 -46.65
CA ALA A 432 13.62 -34.80 -47.34
C ALA A 432 14.52 -35.64 -46.42
N LEU A 433 14.97 -35.10 -45.28
CA LEU A 433 15.89 -35.79 -44.37
C LEU A 433 15.19 -36.76 -43.41
N GLN A 434 13.92 -36.52 -43.07
CA GLN A 434 13.21 -37.32 -42.04
C GLN A 434 12.46 -38.53 -42.58
N LEU A 435 12.08 -38.53 -43.87
CA LEU A 435 11.49 -39.70 -44.54
C LEU A 435 12.50 -40.84 -44.74
N LYS A 436 13.80 -40.57 -44.58
CA LYS A 436 14.89 -41.55 -44.77
C LYS A 436 15.41 -42.15 -43.46
N SER A 437 14.93 -41.66 -42.31
CA SER A 437 15.40 -42.07 -40.97
C SER A 437 14.37 -42.87 -40.18
N GLN A 438 13.29 -43.35 -40.82
CA GLN A 438 12.37 -44.33 -40.26
C GLN A 438 12.66 -45.71 -40.81
#